data_AF-A0A818A5S9-F1
#
_entry.id   AF-A0A818A5S9-F1
#
_cell.length_a   1.000
_cell.length_b   1.000
_cell.length_c   1.000
_cell.angle_alpha   90.00
_cell.angle_beta   90.00
_cell.angle_gamma   90.00
#
_symmetry.space_group_name_H-M   'P 1'
#
loop_
_entity.id
_entity.type
_entity.pdbx_description
1 polymer ?
#
loop_
_entity_poly.entity_id
_entity_poly.type
_entity_poly.pdbx_seq_one_letter_code
_entity_poly.pdbx_strand_id
1 'polypeptide(L)'
;MDLYYLLKKLKTAEDTPSTASEAGLETSAAIADQIDKGTLKLPKDDVAQYLYHLCAQPGSGEFALPRVLKSNVFAYNPLENRLKDSDVSRVTFFYGDHDWMDTAAGRRTVDSLNRRINGSNSARLIVIPRAGHQMMIDNPDGFHDAIQRALDEDEN
;
A
#
# COMPACT_ATOMS: atom_id res chain seq x y z
N MET A 1 4.40 -19.38 5.81
CA MET A 1 4.35 -19.12 7.27
C MET A 1 3.71 -17.75 7.41
N ASP A 2 2.43 -17.71 7.76
CA ASP A 2 1.62 -16.47 7.73
C ASP A 2 2.19 -15.38 8.63
N LEU A 3 1.98 -14.11 8.26
CA LEU A 3 2.21 -12.94 9.13
C LEU A 3 1.49 -13.12 10.49
N TYR A 4 0.37 -13.85 10.48
CA TYR A 4 -0.36 -14.31 11.66
C TYR A 4 0.48 -15.18 12.61
N TYR A 5 1.38 -16.02 12.08
CA TYR A 5 2.26 -16.88 12.89
C TYR A 5 3.39 -16.09 13.55
N LEU A 6 3.95 -15.09 12.87
CA LEU A 6 4.94 -14.17 13.46
C LEU A 6 4.30 -13.27 14.52
N LEU A 7 3.11 -12.72 14.26
CA LEU A 7 2.33 -11.97 15.24
C LEU A 7 1.94 -12.82 16.46
N LYS A 8 1.58 -14.10 16.24
CA LYS A 8 1.25 -15.02 17.33
C LYS A 8 2.48 -15.43 18.14
N LYS A 9 3.65 -15.60 17.51
CA LYS A 9 4.91 -15.86 18.22
C LYS A 9 5.35 -14.66 19.07
N LEU A 10 5.18 -13.45 18.55
CA LEU A 10 5.39 -12.22 19.32
C LEU A 10 4.42 -12.12 20.49
N LYS A 11 3.15 -12.50 20.30
CA LYS A 11 2.15 -12.58 21.39
C LYS A 11 2.43 -13.67 22.43
N THR A 12 2.89 -14.85 22.02
CA THR A 12 3.19 -15.95 22.98
C THR A 12 4.43 -15.69 23.83
N ALA A 13 5.31 -14.76 23.42
CA ALA A 13 6.39 -14.29 24.27
C ALA A 13 5.90 -13.38 25.41
N GLU A 14 4.67 -12.83 25.30
CA GLU A 14 4.02 -11.99 26.33
C GLU A 14 3.23 -12.83 27.37
N ASP A 15 2.98 -14.12 27.14
CA ASP A 15 2.07 -14.96 27.96
C ASP A 15 2.74 -15.61 29.19
N THR A 16 3.71 -14.94 29.83
CA THR A 16 4.04 -15.24 31.24
C THR A 16 3.22 -14.32 32.14
N PRO A 17 2.29 -14.83 32.97
CA PRO A 17 1.26 -13.98 33.55
C PRO A 17 1.78 -13.24 34.79
N SER A 18 1.85 -11.92 34.70
CA SER A 18 1.38 -10.97 35.73
C SER A 18 1.61 -9.54 35.22
N THR A 19 0.63 -8.65 35.41
CA THR A 19 0.64 -7.20 35.09
C THR A 19 0.44 -6.77 33.63
N ALA A 20 -0.57 -7.28 32.94
CA ALA A 20 -1.03 -6.73 31.66
C ALA A 20 -2.23 -5.79 31.86
N SER A 21 -1.99 -4.49 32.10
CA SER A 21 -3.00 -3.45 31.83
C SER A 21 -2.46 -2.07 31.44
N GLU A 22 -1.15 -1.80 31.50
CA GLU A 22 -0.55 -0.54 30.99
C GLU A 22 0.70 -0.80 30.10
N ALA A 23 1.45 -1.87 30.37
CA ALA A 23 2.70 -2.19 29.65
C ALA A 23 2.54 -2.62 28.17
N GLY A 24 1.40 -3.21 27.79
CA GLY A 24 1.16 -3.65 26.40
C GLY A 24 0.92 -2.51 25.41
N LEU A 25 0.41 -1.37 25.90
CA LEU A 25 0.23 -0.14 25.12
C LEU A 25 1.55 0.64 25.01
N GLU A 26 2.37 0.65 26.07
CA GLU A 26 3.69 1.27 26.03
C GLU A 26 4.66 0.53 25.08
N THR A 27 4.54 -0.79 24.99
CA THR A 27 5.39 -1.62 24.12
C THR A 27 5.07 -1.41 22.63
N SER A 28 3.79 -1.29 22.25
CA SER A 28 3.41 -1.03 20.86
C SER A 28 3.75 0.40 20.43
N ALA A 29 3.59 1.38 21.31
CA ALA A 29 4.00 2.77 21.07
C ALA A 29 5.52 2.92 20.94
N ALA A 30 6.29 2.22 21.78
CA ALA A 30 7.75 2.22 21.71
C ALA A 30 8.29 1.49 20.47
N ILE A 31 7.60 0.46 19.99
CA ILE A 31 7.93 -0.21 18.72
C ILE A 31 7.58 0.70 17.53
N ALA A 32 6.40 1.34 17.55
CA ALA A 32 6.01 2.31 16.52
C ALA A 32 6.99 3.49 16.44
N ASP A 33 7.41 4.05 17.57
CA ASP A 33 8.44 5.10 17.63
C ASP A 33 9.80 4.64 17.09
N GLN A 34 10.19 3.39 17.33
CA GLN A 34 11.41 2.80 16.76
C GLN A 34 11.32 2.57 15.26
N ILE A 35 10.13 2.22 14.75
CA ILE A 35 9.85 2.09 13.31
C ILE A 35 9.94 3.47 12.65
N ASP A 36 9.26 4.47 13.19
CA ASP A 36 9.24 5.85 12.68
C ASP A 36 10.65 6.46 12.64
N LYS A 37 11.48 6.16 13.63
CA LYS A 37 12.88 6.61 13.69
C LYS A 37 13.83 5.75 12.86
N GLY A 38 13.36 4.66 12.24
CA GLY A 38 14.20 3.70 11.51
C GLY A 38 15.25 3.02 12.38
N THR A 39 15.05 2.99 13.70
CA THR A 39 16.00 2.45 14.69
C THR A 39 15.68 1.01 15.10
N LEU A 40 14.54 0.48 14.64
CA LEU A 40 14.13 -0.87 14.92
C LEU A 40 15.17 -1.88 14.43
N LYS A 41 15.89 -2.50 15.36
CA LYS A 41 16.82 -3.58 15.08
C LYS A 41 16.05 -4.90 15.02
N LEU A 42 15.57 -5.25 13.83
CA LEU A 42 15.01 -6.58 13.59
C LEU A 42 16.12 -7.64 13.70
N PRO A 43 15.90 -8.76 14.40
CA PRO A 43 16.85 -9.87 14.45
C PRO A 43 17.10 -10.37 13.03
N LYS A 44 18.37 -10.37 12.61
CA LYS A 44 18.75 -10.73 11.23
C LYS A 44 18.28 -12.14 10.85
N ASP A 45 18.32 -13.06 11.81
CA ASP A 45 17.93 -14.45 11.61
C ASP A 45 16.42 -14.58 11.36
N ASP A 46 15.59 -13.79 12.04
CA ASP A 46 14.13 -13.81 11.86
C ASP A 46 13.74 -13.25 10.48
N VAL A 47 14.39 -12.16 10.05
CA VAL A 47 14.17 -11.60 8.70
C VAL A 47 14.63 -12.57 7.63
N ALA A 48 15.81 -13.20 7.81
CA ALA A 48 16.32 -14.20 6.89
C ALA A 48 15.39 -15.41 6.78
N GLN A 49 14.88 -15.90 7.92
CA GLN A 49 13.95 -17.02 7.96
C GLN A 49 12.60 -16.67 7.33
N TYR A 50 12.09 -15.45 7.55
CA TYR A 50 10.89 -14.96 6.90
C TYR A 50 11.04 -14.91 5.37
N LEU A 51 12.12 -14.29 4.89
CA LEU A 51 12.42 -14.20 3.45
C LEU A 51 12.59 -15.58 2.82
N TYR A 52 13.29 -16.50 3.48
CA TYR A 52 13.44 -17.88 3.01
C TYR A 52 12.09 -18.56 2.84
N HIS A 53 11.21 -18.50 3.85
CA HIS A 53 9.91 -19.14 3.77
C HIS A 53 8.98 -18.50 2.74
N LEU A 54 9.12 -17.20 2.46
CA LEU A 54 8.40 -16.51 1.41
C LEU A 54 8.87 -16.95 0.02
N CYS A 55 10.19 -17.01 -0.20
CA CYS A 55 10.79 -17.43 -1.47
C CYS A 55 10.74 -18.94 -1.73
N ALA A 56 10.65 -19.77 -0.69
CA ALA A 56 10.57 -21.22 -0.81
C ALA A 56 9.15 -21.76 -1.07
N GLN A 57 8.12 -20.90 -1.04
CA GLN A 57 6.78 -21.30 -1.46
C GLN A 57 6.73 -21.53 -2.98
N PRO A 58 5.74 -22.29 -3.49
CA PRO A 58 5.49 -22.35 -4.93
C PRO A 58 5.35 -20.95 -5.53
N GLY A 59 6.11 -20.71 -6.59
CA GLY A 59 6.11 -19.43 -7.28
C GLY A 59 4.75 -19.05 -7.84
N SER A 60 4.47 -17.75 -7.87
CA SER A 60 3.21 -17.21 -8.38
C SER A 60 3.46 -15.86 -9.05
N GLY A 61 3.91 -14.87 -8.27
CA GLY A 61 4.13 -13.51 -8.73
C GLY A 61 5.19 -13.44 -9.83
N GLU A 62 6.30 -14.17 -9.68
CA GLU A 62 7.39 -14.24 -10.66
C GLU A 62 6.96 -14.83 -12.01
N PHE A 63 5.94 -15.71 -12.02
CA PHE A 63 5.36 -16.23 -13.26
C PHE A 63 4.28 -15.31 -13.85
N ALA A 64 3.65 -14.49 -13.01
CA ALA A 64 2.65 -13.51 -13.41
C ALA A 64 3.27 -12.24 -13.99
N LEU A 65 4.33 -11.72 -13.38
CA LEU A 65 5.04 -10.50 -13.79
C LEU A 65 5.40 -10.46 -15.30
N PRO A 66 6.01 -11.48 -15.92
CA PRO A 66 6.32 -11.46 -17.35
C PRO A 66 5.08 -11.49 -18.25
N ARG A 67 3.89 -11.82 -17.71
CA ARG A 67 2.63 -11.78 -18.46
C ARG A 67 1.95 -10.42 -18.39
N VAL A 68 2.13 -9.67 -17.30
CA VAL A 68 1.52 -8.36 -17.11
C VAL A 68 2.43 -7.20 -17.52
N LEU A 69 3.75 -7.41 -17.55
CA LEU A 69 4.75 -6.40 -17.89
C LEU A 69 5.51 -6.76 -19.18
N LYS A 70 5.85 -5.73 -19.96
CA LYS A 70 6.84 -5.72 -21.02
C LYS A 70 8.24 -5.48 -20.42
N SER A 71 9.26 -5.45 -21.28
CA SER A 71 10.61 -5.05 -20.86
C SER A 71 10.59 -3.69 -20.14
N ASN A 72 11.52 -3.52 -19.20
CA ASN A 72 11.64 -2.33 -18.34
C ASN A 72 10.42 -2.07 -17.43
N VAL A 73 9.69 -3.12 -17.04
CA VAL A 73 8.58 -3.02 -16.05
C VAL A 73 7.44 -2.12 -16.57
N PHE A 74 7.29 -1.99 -17.90
CA PHE A 74 6.17 -1.27 -18.49
C PHE A 74 4.95 -2.17 -18.63
N ALA A 75 3.73 -1.69 -18.35
CA ALA A 75 2.54 -2.52 -18.47
C ALA A 75 2.29 -3.01 -19.91
N TYR A 76 1.94 -4.29 -20.09
CA TYR A 76 1.64 -4.85 -21.41
C TYR A 76 0.43 -4.16 -22.06
N ASN A 77 -0.64 -3.99 -21.28
CA ASN A 77 -1.84 -3.23 -21.62
C ASN A 77 -2.14 -2.20 -20.52
N PRO A 78 -1.60 -0.96 -20.62
CA PRO A 78 -1.71 0.06 -19.58
C PRO A 78 -3.15 0.43 -19.25
N LEU A 79 -3.42 0.72 -17.98
CA LEU A 79 -4.75 1.10 -17.51
C LEU A 79 -5.26 2.38 -18.18
N GLU A 80 -4.36 3.33 -18.49
CA GLU A 80 -4.69 4.55 -19.25
C GLU A 80 -5.42 4.23 -20.56
N ASN A 81 -5.00 3.20 -21.30
CA ASN A 81 -5.63 2.84 -22.57
C ASN A 81 -6.97 2.14 -22.37
N ARG A 82 -7.10 1.37 -21.30
CA ARG A 82 -8.31 0.58 -21.01
C ARG A 82 -9.45 1.42 -20.45
N LEU A 83 -9.14 2.42 -19.62
CA LEU A 83 -10.16 3.27 -19.02
C LEU A 83 -10.80 4.21 -20.04
N LYS A 84 -10.10 4.54 -21.14
CA LYS A 84 -10.63 5.34 -22.26
C LYS A 84 -11.89 4.73 -22.86
N ASP A 85 -12.02 3.40 -22.86
CA ASP A 85 -13.14 2.66 -23.46
C ASP A 85 -14.08 2.03 -22.41
N SER A 86 -13.85 2.27 -21.11
CA SER A 86 -14.68 1.70 -20.05
C SER A 86 -15.91 2.56 -19.75
N ASP A 87 -16.94 1.94 -19.17
CA ASP A 87 -18.16 2.61 -18.67
C ASP A 87 -18.03 3.05 -17.19
N VAL A 88 -16.80 3.09 -16.67
CA VAL A 88 -16.57 3.50 -15.27
C VAL A 88 -16.89 4.99 -15.14
N SER A 89 -17.85 5.29 -14.26
CA SER A 89 -18.36 6.66 -14.05
C SER A 89 -17.52 7.49 -13.09
N ARG A 90 -16.85 6.85 -12.11
CA ARG A 90 -16.00 7.51 -11.11
C ARG A 90 -14.71 6.73 -10.84
N VAL A 91 -13.56 7.40 -10.87
CA VAL A 91 -12.24 6.80 -10.58
C VAL A 91 -11.40 7.73 -9.70
N THR A 92 -10.81 7.18 -8.64
CA THR A 92 -9.82 7.90 -7.82
C THR A 92 -8.48 7.19 -7.92
N PHE A 93 -7.45 7.92 -8.31
CA PHE A 93 -6.06 7.47 -8.28
C PHE A 93 -5.40 7.98 -7.00
N PHE A 94 -4.74 7.09 -6.27
CA PHE A 94 -3.93 7.43 -5.11
C PHE A 94 -2.46 7.22 -5.44
N TYR A 95 -1.62 8.18 -5.07
CA TYR A 95 -0.17 8.11 -5.21
C TYR A 95 0.52 8.61 -3.94
N GLY A 96 1.72 8.10 -3.67
CA GLY A 96 2.63 8.70 -2.71
C GLY A 96 3.35 9.93 -3.30
N ASP A 97 3.81 10.84 -2.45
CA ASP A 97 4.62 12.00 -2.87
C ASP A 97 6.04 11.63 -3.31
N HIS A 98 6.54 10.47 -2.91
CA HIS A 98 7.83 9.91 -3.33
C HIS A 98 7.68 8.46 -3.85
N ASP A 99 6.67 8.23 -4.68
CA ASP A 99 6.46 6.96 -5.37
C ASP A 99 7.50 6.75 -6.50
N TRP A 100 7.92 5.50 -6.71
CA TRP A 100 8.73 5.10 -7.86
C TRP A 100 7.90 5.05 -9.17
N MET A 101 6.58 4.97 -9.05
CA MET A 101 5.66 5.06 -10.18
C MET A 101 5.39 6.51 -10.58
N ASP A 102 5.37 6.77 -11.89
CA ASP A 102 5.16 8.11 -12.45
C ASP A 102 3.74 8.64 -12.19
N THR A 103 3.61 9.60 -11.28
CA THR A 103 2.36 10.31 -10.97
C THR A 103 1.81 11.08 -12.18
N ALA A 104 2.67 11.49 -13.12
CA ALA A 104 2.24 12.18 -14.33
C ALA A 104 1.39 11.29 -15.24
N ALA A 105 1.61 9.96 -15.23
CA ALA A 105 0.75 9.01 -15.95
C ALA A 105 -0.67 8.97 -15.38
N GLY A 106 -0.78 8.98 -14.04
CA GLY A 106 -2.07 9.10 -13.36
C GLY A 106 -2.77 10.41 -13.74
N ARG A 107 -2.05 11.52 -13.73
CA ARG A 107 -2.60 12.84 -14.09
C ARG A 107 -3.10 12.88 -15.54
N ARG A 108 -2.33 12.36 -16.50
CA ARG A 108 -2.74 12.25 -17.91
C ARG A 108 -4.03 11.42 -18.06
N THR A 109 -4.14 10.34 -17.30
CA THR A 109 -5.33 9.46 -17.31
C THR A 109 -6.56 10.21 -16.78
N VAL A 110 -6.43 10.90 -15.65
CA VAL A 110 -7.49 11.73 -15.07
C VAL A 110 -7.95 12.82 -16.03
N ASP A 111 -7.01 13.55 -16.62
CA ASP A 111 -7.32 14.61 -17.59
C ASP A 111 -8.02 14.03 -18.84
N SER A 112 -7.64 12.83 -19.29
CA SER A 112 -8.29 12.16 -20.41
C SER A 112 -9.73 11.75 -20.08
N LEU A 113 -9.98 11.23 -18.87
CA LEU A 113 -11.30 10.79 -18.44
C LEU A 113 -12.26 11.97 -18.26
N ASN A 114 -11.80 13.04 -17.60
CA ASN A 114 -12.59 14.26 -17.39
C ASN A 114 -12.88 15.04 -18.68
N ARG A 115 -12.12 14.83 -19.77
CA ARG A 115 -12.47 15.39 -21.09
C ARG A 115 -13.57 14.60 -21.79
N ARG A 116 -13.62 13.28 -21.59
CA ARG A 116 -14.63 12.40 -22.21
C ARG A 116 -15.98 12.56 -21.52
N ILE A 117 -15.98 12.54 -20.19
CA ILE A 117 -17.18 12.70 -19.38
C ILE A 117 -17.32 14.20 -19.18
N ASN A 118 -18.29 14.83 -19.83
CA ASN A 118 -18.56 16.28 -19.82
C ASN A 118 -19.01 16.81 -18.41
N GLY A 119 -18.52 16.20 -17.33
CA GLY A 119 -18.80 16.47 -15.93
C GLY A 119 -17.47 16.50 -15.15
N SER A 120 -17.23 17.62 -14.47
CA SER A 120 -15.94 18.05 -13.94
C SER A 120 -15.36 17.26 -12.75
N ASN A 121 -15.77 16.01 -12.51
CA ASN A 121 -15.32 15.24 -11.34
C ASN A 121 -15.37 13.70 -11.51
N SER A 122 -15.36 13.20 -12.75
CA SER A 122 -15.41 11.75 -13.00
C SER A 122 -14.12 11.02 -12.61
N ALA A 123 -12.98 11.70 -12.69
CA ALA A 123 -11.71 11.15 -12.30
C ALA A 123 -10.93 12.16 -11.46
N ARG A 124 -10.25 11.68 -10.43
CA ARG A 124 -9.38 12.51 -9.58
C ARG A 124 -8.10 11.78 -9.22
N LEU A 125 -7.09 12.56 -8.86
CA LEU A 125 -5.80 12.06 -8.38
C LEU A 125 -5.50 12.72 -7.04
N ILE A 126 -5.25 11.90 -6.03
CA ILE A 126 -4.90 12.31 -4.68
C ILE A 126 -3.47 11.86 -4.42
N VAL A 127 -2.62 12.79 -3.98
CA VAL A 127 -1.24 12.51 -3.57
C VAL A 127 -1.18 12.55 -2.04
N ILE A 128 -0.75 11.45 -1.44
CA ILE A 128 -0.62 11.29 0.01
C ILE A 128 0.80 11.72 0.41
N PRO A 129 0.95 12.70 1.32
CA PRO A 129 2.26 13.18 1.74
C PRO A 129 2.97 12.14 2.60
N ARG A 130 4.30 12.16 2.58
CA ARG A 130 5.18 11.25 3.33
C ARG A 130 4.87 9.78 3.06
N ALA A 131 4.58 9.44 1.79
CA ALA A 131 4.28 8.07 1.40
C ALA A 131 4.93 7.72 0.05
N GLY A 132 5.40 6.49 -0.08
CA GLY A 132 5.86 5.91 -1.34
C GLY A 132 4.77 5.08 -2.01
N HIS A 133 5.16 3.98 -2.64
CA HIS A 133 4.23 3.11 -3.38
C HIS A 133 3.25 2.35 -2.49
N GLN A 134 3.68 2.00 -1.28
CA GLN A 134 2.88 1.24 -0.32
C GLN A 134 2.32 2.21 0.72
N MET A 135 1.49 3.15 0.27
CA MET A 135 0.97 4.26 1.08
C MET A 135 0.32 3.82 2.40
N MET A 136 -0.35 2.67 2.39
CA MET A 136 -0.97 2.09 3.59
C MET A 136 0.02 1.62 4.65
N ILE A 137 1.27 1.35 4.26
CA ILE A 137 2.37 0.98 5.16
C ILE A 137 3.12 2.25 5.60
N ASP A 138 3.41 3.15 4.66
CA ASP A 138 4.23 4.34 4.94
C ASP A 138 3.48 5.43 5.72
N ASN A 139 2.20 5.64 5.43
CA ASN A 139 1.35 6.63 6.08
C ASN A 139 -0.11 6.11 6.18
N PRO A 140 -0.39 5.18 7.11
CA PRO A 140 -1.71 4.56 7.25
C PRO A 140 -2.82 5.58 7.50
N ASP A 141 -2.58 6.58 8.35
CA ASP A 141 -3.56 7.62 8.67
C ASP A 141 -3.85 8.50 7.45
N GLY A 142 -2.82 8.96 6.75
CA GLY A 142 -2.98 9.78 5.54
C GLY A 142 -3.67 9.02 4.40
N PHE A 143 -3.42 7.71 4.27
CA PHE A 143 -4.12 6.85 3.32
C PHE A 143 -5.59 6.64 3.72
N HIS A 144 -5.86 6.42 5.01
CA HIS A 144 -7.22 6.28 5.53
C HIS A 144 -8.06 7.54 5.27
N ASP A 145 -7.54 8.71 5.64
CA ASP A 145 -8.20 10.00 5.45
C ASP A 145 -8.46 10.28 3.97
N ALA A 146 -7.51 9.95 3.11
CA ALA A 146 -7.65 10.11 1.65
C ALA A 146 -8.76 9.22 1.07
N ILE A 147 -8.91 7.99 1.57
CA ILE A 147 -10.01 7.11 1.17
C ILE A 147 -11.34 7.64 1.67
N GLN A 148 -11.45 8.03 2.94
CA GLN A 148 -12.71 8.55 3.49
C GLN A 148 -13.18 9.76 2.69
N ARG A 149 -12.28 10.72 2.48
CA ARG A 149 -12.58 11.91 1.67
C ARG A 149 -13.04 11.55 0.26
N ALA A 150 -12.40 10.58 -0.38
CA ALA A 150 -12.80 10.16 -1.71
C ALA A 150 -14.23 9.60 -1.72
N LEU A 151 -14.59 8.79 -0.73
CA LEU A 151 -15.93 8.22 -0.61
C LEU A 151 -16.99 9.29 -0.28
N ASP A 152 -16.72 10.16 0.68
CA ASP A 152 -17.68 11.20 1.11
C ASP A 152 -18.02 12.19 -0.02
N GLU A 153 -17.03 12.55 -0.84
CA GLU A 153 -17.21 13.39 -2.03
C GLU A 153 -17.96 12.67 -3.18
N ASP A 154 -18.12 11.35 -3.11
CA ASP A 154 -18.89 10.56 -4.08
C ASP A 154 -20.36 10.38 -3.68
N GLU A 155 -20.70 10.55 -2.39
CA GLU A 155 -22.07 10.46 -1.88
C GLU A 155 -22.89 11.76 -2.01
N ASN A 156 -22.22 12.91 -2.23
CA ASN A 156 -22.83 14.23 -2.49
C ASN A 156 -22.85 14.60 -3.98
#